data_AF-H0SKD6-F1
#
_entry.id   AF-H0SKD6-F1
#
_cell.length_a   1.000
_cell.length_b   1.000
_cell.length_c   1.000
_cell.angle_alpha   90.00
_cell.angle_beta   90.00
_cell.angle_gamma   90.00
#
_symmetry.space_group_name_H-M   'P 1'
#
loop_
_entity.id
_entity.type
_entity.pdbx_description
1 polymer ?
#
loop_
_entity_poly.entity_id
_entity_poly.type
_entity_poly.pdbx_seq_one_letter_code
_entity_poly.pdbx_strand_id
1 'polypeptide(L)'
;MPEFILNVDDYRAFEKLDQFTRGYIEAMFFTETSPAYDSDEWHSEKCRKAQEDGCADGTIPGDTGFDDLSADALADIISDCAAFQRDNEALLEAAYESGHYDADRAGNDYWYTRNGHGCGFWDRGLGDIGDKLSDACRYSSVDLFYTEAGKVCIA
;
A
#
# COMPACT_ATOMS: atom_id res chain seq x y z
N MET A 1 10.83 -3.61 26.92
CA MET A 1 10.13 -2.42 26.38
C MET A 1 8.65 -2.70 26.47
N PRO A 2 7.81 -1.76 26.92
CA PRO A 2 6.37 -1.93 26.81
C PRO A 2 6.00 -2.09 25.33
N GLU A 3 5.14 -3.05 25.04
CA GLU A 3 4.57 -3.28 23.71
C GLU A 3 3.72 -2.05 23.37
N PHE A 4 4.08 -1.34 22.30
CA PHE A 4 3.28 -0.24 21.80
C PHE A 4 2.01 -0.84 21.18
N ILE A 5 0.85 -0.58 21.80
CA ILE A 5 -0.44 -0.99 21.27
C ILE A 5 -0.99 0.20 20.49
N LEU A 6 -1.01 0.08 19.16
CA LEU A 6 -1.64 1.07 18.29
C LEU A 6 -3.15 1.02 18.47
N ASN A 7 -3.77 2.14 18.88
CA ASN A 7 -5.21 2.27 18.90
C ASN A 7 -5.73 2.61 17.50
N VAL A 8 -6.05 1.58 16.71
CA VAL A 8 -6.53 1.74 15.32
C VAL A 8 -7.83 2.53 15.20
N ASP A 9 -8.65 2.60 16.25
CA ASP A 9 -9.91 3.35 16.24
C ASP A 9 -9.68 4.86 16.05
N ASP A 10 -8.52 5.36 16.48
CA ASP A 10 -8.13 6.75 16.25
C ASP A 10 -7.81 7.03 14.77
N TYR A 11 -7.57 6.00 13.96
CA TYR A 11 -7.16 6.08 12.55
C TYR A 11 -8.20 5.54 11.56
N ARG A 12 -9.40 5.18 12.01
CA ARG A 12 -10.51 4.72 11.12
C ARG A 12 -11.12 5.80 10.22
N ALA A 13 -10.49 6.96 10.14
CA ALA A 13 -10.86 7.98 9.18
C ALA A 13 -9.62 8.29 8.35
N PHE A 14 -9.73 8.14 7.03
CA PHE A 14 -8.60 8.23 6.11
C PHE A 14 -7.82 9.54 6.30
N GLU A 15 -8.51 10.66 6.53
CA GLU A 15 -7.91 11.97 6.74
C GLU A 15 -7.05 12.10 8.01
N LYS A 16 -7.12 11.15 8.94
CA LYS A 16 -6.30 11.14 10.16
C LYS A 16 -4.94 10.45 9.97
N LEU A 17 -4.75 9.75 8.86
CA LEU A 17 -3.47 9.19 8.49
C LEU A 17 -2.52 10.30 8.00
N ASP A 18 -1.23 10.11 8.24
CA ASP A 18 -0.22 10.99 7.65
C ASP A 18 -0.24 10.89 6.11
N GLN A 19 0.30 11.89 5.43
CA GLN A 19 0.26 11.97 3.96
C GLN A 19 0.93 10.78 3.29
N PHE A 20 2.03 10.27 3.85
CA PHE A 20 2.72 9.12 3.27
C PHE A 20 1.86 7.87 3.35
N THR A 21 1.29 7.57 4.51
CA THR A 21 0.41 6.40 4.66
C THR A 21 -0.85 6.50 3.79
N ARG A 22 -1.39 7.71 3.58
CA ARG A 22 -2.51 7.93 2.65
C ARG A 22 -2.13 7.59 1.20
N GLY A 23 -1.04 8.16 0.69
CA GLY A 23 -0.56 7.88 -0.66
C GLY A 23 -0.23 6.39 -0.87
N TYR A 24 0.29 5.71 0.16
CA TYR A 24 0.51 4.26 0.13
C TYR A 24 -0.80 3.49 -0.09
N ILE A 25 -1.83 3.78 0.71
CA ILE A 25 -3.13 3.11 0.63
C ILE A 25 -3.83 3.41 -0.71
N GLU A 26 -3.71 4.64 -1.22
CA GLU A 26 -4.26 5.02 -2.54
C GLU A 26 -3.62 4.20 -3.67
N ALA A 27 -2.29 4.14 -3.73
CA ALA A 27 -1.58 3.31 -4.70
C ALA A 27 -1.95 1.83 -4.58
N MET A 28 -2.05 1.33 -3.36
CA MET A 28 -2.41 -0.04 -3.05
C MET A 28 -3.79 -0.42 -3.62
N PHE A 29 -4.85 0.35 -3.33
CA PHE A 29 -6.17 0.06 -3.91
C PHE A 29 -6.20 0.29 -5.42
N PHE A 30 -5.46 1.27 -5.93
CA PHE A 30 -5.40 1.55 -7.36
C PHE A 30 -4.83 0.39 -8.18
N THR A 31 -3.82 -0.33 -7.66
CA THR A 31 -3.17 -1.43 -8.41
C THR A 31 -3.80 -2.80 -8.18
N GLU A 32 -4.41 -3.02 -7.01
CA GLU A 32 -4.83 -4.36 -6.59
C GLU A 32 -6.32 -4.66 -6.83
N THR A 33 -7.14 -3.64 -6.99
CA THR A 33 -8.58 -3.82 -7.23
C THR A 33 -8.85 -4.42 -8.60
N SER A 34 -9.77 -5.39 -8.65
CA SER A 34 -10.25 -6.04 -9.86
C SER A 34 -11.54 -5.38 -10.34
N PRO A 35 -11.53 -4.67 -11.48
CA PRO A 35 -12.75 -4.11 -12.04
C PRO A 35 -13.77 -5.16 -12.51
N ALA A 36 -13.34 -6.40 -12.73
CA ALA A 36 -14.19 -7.47 -13.26
C ALA A 36 -15.12 -8.12 -12.22
N TYR A 37 -14.83 -7.99 -10.93
CA TYR A 37 -15.57 -8.64 -9.85
C TYR A 37 -15.76 -7.69 -8.67
N ASP A 38 -17.00 -7.56 -8.21
CA ASP A 38 -17.33 -6.90 -6.94
C ASP A 38 -17.22 -7.86 -5.75
N SER A 39 -17.42 -7.31 -4.56
CA SER A 39 -17.32 -8.01 -3.28
C SER A 39 -18.29 -9.19 -3.15
N ASP A 40 -19.45 -9.15 -3.83
CA ASP A 40 -20.44 -10.22 -3.85
C ASP A 40 -20.03 -11.37 -4.80
N GLU A 41 -19.36 -11.05 -5.91
CA GLU A 41 -18.91 -12.02 -6.91
C GLU A 41 -17.52 -12.60 -6.63
N TRP A 42 -16.75 -12.03 -5.71
CA TRP A 42 -15.34 -12.37 -5.47
C TRP A 42 -15.10 -13.85 -5.16
N HIS A 43 -15.97 -14.45 -4.34
CA HIS A 43 -15.86 -15.86 -3.93
C HIS A 43 -16.64 -16.82 -4.86
N SER A 44 -17.17 -16.32 -5.97
CA SER A 44 -17.86 -17.14 -6.97
C SER A 44 -16.91 -18.13 -7.64
N GLU A 45 -17.46 -19.25 -8.12
CA GLU A 45 -16.69 -20.25 -8.88
C GLU A 45 -16.02 -19.64 -10.12
N LYS A 46 -16.66 -18.65 -10.76
CA LYS A 46 -16.13 -17.93 -11.91
C LYS A 46 -14.88 -17.12 -11.54
N CYS A 47 -14.93 -16.35 -10.46
CA CYS A 47 -13.80 -15.54 -10.02
C CYS A 47 -12.63 -16.43 -9.58
N ARG A 48 -12.91 -17.46 -8.75
CA ARG A 48 -11.90 -18.44 -8.32
C ARG A 48 -11.22 -19.10 -9.50
N LYS A 49 -11.98 -19.53 -10.51
CA LYS A 49 -11.41 -20.10 -11.74
C LYS A 49 -10.54 -19.09 -12.50
N ALA A 50 -10.95 -17.82 -12.59
CA ALA A 50 -10.13 -16.79 -13.24
C ALA A 50 -8.81 -16.54 -12.48
N GLN A 51 -8.83 -16.57 -11.15
CA GLN A 51 -7.63 -16.47 -10.31
C GLN A 51 -6.70 -17.67 -10.54
N GLU A 52 -7.22 -18.90 -10.51
CA GLU A 52 -6.46 -20.12 -10.78
C GLU A 52 -5.84 -20.16 -12.19
N ASP A 53 -6.59 -19.68 -13.19
CA ASP A 53 -6.13 -19.61 -14.58
C ASP A 53 -5.19 -18.39 -14.83
N GLY A 54 -4.90 -17.58 -13.81
CA GLY A 54 -4.05 -16.38 -13.93
C GLY A 54 -4.65 -15.28 -14.82
N CYS A 55 -5.97 -15.28 -14.97
CA CYS A 55 -6.75 -14.38 -15.82
C CYS A 55 -7.53 -13.33 -15.01
N ALA A 56 -7.37 -13.29 -13.69
CA ALA A 56 -7.91 -12.22 -12.84
C ALA A 56 -7.13 -10.93 -13.07
N ASP A 57 -7.83 -9.79 -13.02
CA ASP A 57 -7.32 -8.44 -13.26
C ASP A 57 -7.07 -7.65 -11.95
N GLY A 58 -7.02 -8.35 -10.83
CA GLY A 58 -6.71 -7.81 -9.50
C GLY A 58 -6.68 -8.92 -8.44
N THR A 59 -6.27 -8.57 -7.23
CA THR A 59 -6.12 -9.46 -6.06
C THR A 59 -7.20 -9.23 -5.00
N ILE A 60 -8.00 -8.16 -5.15
CA ILE A 60 -9.16 -7.85 -4.30
C ILE A 60 -10.34 -7.32 -5.16
N PRO A 61 -11.59 -7.32 -4.65
CA PRO A 61 -12.75 -6.84 -5.40
C PRO A 61 -12.71 -5.35 -5.74
N GLY A 62 -13.33 -4.98 -6.86
CA GLY A 62 -13.29 -3.64 -7.44
C GLY A 62 -14.02 -2.54 -6.68
N ASP A 63 -14.92 -2.91 -5.77
CA ASP A 63 -15.70 -2.02 -4.92
C ASP A 63 -15.15 -1.90 -3.49
N THR A 64 -14.03 -2.54 -3.19
CA THR A 64 -13.37 -2.41 -1.89
C THR A 64 -12.60 -1.10 -1.75
N GLY A 65 -12.53 -0.59 -0.52
CA GLY A 65 -11.76 0.60 -0.20
C GLY A 65 -11.24 0.61 1.24
N PHE A 66 -10.86 1.80 1.70
CA PHE A 66 -10.24 2.00 3.02
C PHE A 66 -11.05 1.38 4.18
N ASP A 67 -12.38 1.49 4.14
CA ASP A 67 -13.27 0.97 5.20
C ASP A 67 -13.33 -0.58 5.25
N ASP A 68 -12.85 -1.24 4.18
CA ASP A 68 -12.80 -2.69 4.07
C ASP A 68 -11.50 -3.28 4.60
N LEU A 69 -10.49 -2.46 4.92
CA LEU A 69 -9.29 -2.94 5.60
C LEU A 69 -9.66 -3.57 6.94
N SER A 70 -9.08 -4.74 7.22
CA SER A 70 -9.11 -5.29 8.56
C SER A 70 -8.33 -4.38 9.53
N ALA A 71 -8.68 -4.45 10.81
CA ALA A 71 -7.99 -3.67 11.84
C ALA A 71 -6.49 -4.01 11.90
N ASP A 72 -6.16 -5.29 11.75
CA ASP A 72 -4.77 -5.78 11.77
C ASP A 72 -4.01 -5.27 10.53
N ALA A 73 -4.61 -5.37 9.34
CA ALA A 73 -4.00 -4.83 8.12
C ALA A 73 -3.74 -3.32 8.20
N LEU A 74 -4.70 -2.56 8.74
CA LEU A 74 -4.50 -1.12 8.93
C LEU A 74 -3.37 -0.84 9.92
N ALA A 75 -3.29 -1.60 11.02
CA ALA A 75 -2.22 -1.44 12.00
C ALA A 75 -0.84 -1.76 11.41
N ASP A 76 -0.74 -2.84 10.64
CA ASP A 76 0.50 -3.26 9.99
C ASP A 76 0.95 -2.23 8.94
N ILE A 77 0.03 -1.72 8.10
CA ILE A 77 0.33 -0.65 7.14
C ILE A 77 0.86 0.61 7.85
N ILE A 78 0.20 1.06 8.92
CA ILE A 78 0.62 2.25 9.68
C ILE A 78 2.01 2.02 10.27
N SER A 79 2.25 0.86 10.89
CA SER A 79 3.53 0.53 11.50
C SER A 79 4.66 0.44 10.47
N ASP A 80 4.39 -0.18 9.32
CA ASP A 80 5.35 -0.34 8.23
C ASP A 80 5.69 0.99 7.57
N CYS A 81 4.68 1.81 7.25
CA CYS A 81 4.88 3.16 6.72
C CYS A 81 5.66 4.05 7.70
N ALA A 82 5.35 3.99 9.00
CA ALA A 82 6.08 4.73 10.02
C ALA A 82 7.53 4.26 10.16
N ALA A 83 7.79 2.95 10.04
CA ALA A 83 9.14 2.40 10.05
C ALA A 83 9.94 2.86 8.85
N PHE A 84 9.37 2.78 7.64
CA PHE A 84 10.05 3.24 6.42
C PHE A 84 10.37 4.73 6.46
N GLN A 85 9.41 5.56 6.91
CA GLN A 85 9.61 7.00 7.05
C GLN A 85 10.74 7.33 8.04
N ARG A 86 10.76 6.67 9.20
CA ARG A 86 11.80 6.87 10.21
C ARG A 86 13.17 6.43 9.71
N ASP A 87 13.25 5.26 9.08
CA ASP A 87 14.53 4.66 8.70
C ASP A 87 15.16 5.37 7.47
N ASN A 88 14.35 6.13 6.71
CA ASN A 88 14.77 6.88 5.53
C ASN A 88 14.55 8.41 5.64
N GLU A 89 14.34 8.93 6.85
CA GLU A 89 13.96 10.34 7.13
C GLU A 89 14.79 11.33 6.32
N ALA A 90 16.12 11.25 6.41
CA ALA A 90 17.03 12.17 5.72
C ALA A 90 16.94 12.10 4.18
N LEU A 91 16.63 10.93 3.60
CA LEU A 91 16.45 10.78 2.15
C LEU A 91 15.11 11.35 1.70
N LEU A 92 14.05 11.11 2.49
CA LEU A 92 12.71 11.64 2.23
C LEU A 92 12.71 13.17 2.32
N GLU A 93 13.31 13.75 3.36
CA GLU A 93 13.47 15.21 3.51
C GLU A 93 14.18 15.81 2.28
N ALA A 94 15.31 15.23 1.88
CA ALA A 94 16.05 15.69 0.70
C ALA A 94 15.25 15.53 -0.60
N ALA A 95 14.40 14.50 -0.73
CA ALA A 95 13.50 14.35 -1.86
C ALA A 95 12.44 15.46 -1.92
N TYR A 96 11.88 15.84 -0.76
CA TYR A 96 10.85 16.88 -0.65
C TYR A 96 11.38 18.28 -0.96
N GLU A 97 12.68 18.55 -0.71
CA GLU A 97 13.33 19.82 -1.05
C GLU A 97 13.27 20.15 -2.55
N SER A 98 13.03 19.16 -3.42
CA SER A 98 12.84 19.37 -4.86
C SER A 98 11.62 20.25 -5.21
N GLY A 99 10.65 20.38 -4.30
CA GLY A 99 9.44 21.21 -4.47
C GLY A 99 8.38 20.66 -5.42
N HIS A 100 8.64 19.52 -6.07
CA HIS A 100 7.69 18.80 -6.94
C HIS A 100 7.39 17.38 -6.46
N TYR A 101 7.84 17.06 -5.25
CA TYR A 101 7.72 15.76 -4.62
C TYR A 101 7.32 15.95 -3.16
N ASP A 102 6.39 15.16 -2.68
CA ASP A 102 5.81 15.29 -1.34
C ASP A 102 5.60 13.91 -0.70
N ALA A 103 5.17 13.91 0.56
CA ALA A 103 4.98 12.70 1.34
C ALA A 103 3.95 11.76 0.71
N ASP A 104 2.90 12.31 0.11
CA ASP A 104 1.86 11.53 -0.58
C ASP A 104 2.42 10.77 -1.79
N ARG A 105 3.18 11.44 -2.65
CA ARG A 105 3.90 10.78 -3.76
C ARG A 105 4.92 9.75 -3.28
N ALA A 106 5.61 10.03 -2.18
CA ALA A 106 6.55 9.07 -1.60
C ALA A 106 5.84 7.82 -1.07
N GLY A 107 4.64 7.95 -0.49
CA GLY A 107 3.80 6.82 -0.10
C GLY A 107 3.40 5.94 -1.29
N ASN A 108 2.93 6.59 -2.36
CA ASN A 108 2.63 5.93 -3.63
C ASN A 108 3.85 5.15 -4.16
N ASP A 109 5.01 5.80 -4.20
CA ASP A 109 6.23 5.20 -4.71
C ASP A 109 6.78 4.10 -3.83
N TYR A 110 6.52 4.15 -2.52
CA TYR A 110 6.86 3.05 -1.63
C TYR A 110 6.11 1.78 -2.03
N TRP A 111 4.80 1.87 -2.26
CA TRP A 111 3.99 0.76 -2.77
C TRP A 111 4.47 0.28 -4.15
N TYR A 112 4.64 1.19 -5.11
CA TYR A 112 5.04 0.82 -6.48
C TYR A 112 6.40 0.13 -6.52
N THR A 113 7.37 0.66 -5.76
CA THR A 113 8.74 0.15 -5.74
C THR A 113 8.79 -1.20 -5.05
N ARG A 114 8.16 -1.36 -3.87
CA ARG A 114 8.25 -2.61 -3.09
C ARG A 114 7.59 -3.80 -3.79
N ASN A 115 6.52 -3.54 -4.56
CA ASN A 115 5.75 -4.57 -5.26
C ASN A 115 6.13 -4.72 -6.74
N GLY A 116 7.08 -3.92 -7.23
CA GLY A 116 7.64 -4.11 -8.57
C GLY A 116 6.70 -3.74 -9.71
N HIS A 117 5.88 -2.69 -9.56
CA HIS A 117 4.95 -2.21 -10.60
C HIS A 117 5.63 -1.54 -11.81
N GLY A 118 6.96 -1.56 -11.90
CA GLY A 118 7.74 -1.00 -13.01
C GLY A 118 7.88 0.52 -12.97
N CYS A 119 7.44 1.16 -11.90
CA CYS A 119 7.58 2.58 -11.59
C CYS A 119 7.89 2.75 -10.08
N GLY A 120 8.28 3.94 -9.65
CA GLY A 120 8.58 4.21 -8.24
C GLY A 120 9.69 5.24 -8.04
N PHE A 121 10.36 5.23 -6.88
CA PHE A 121 11.30 6.29 -6.49
C PHE A 121 12.37 6.63 -7.54
N TRP A 122 12.94 5.63 -8.22
CA TRP A 122 13.99 5.78 -9.23
C TRP A 122 13.52 6.52 -10.50
N ASP A 123 12.22 6.59 -10.79
CA ASP A 123 11.69 7.21 -12.00
C ASP A 123 11.28 8.69 -11.83
N ARG A 124 11.38 9.22 -10.61
CA ARG A 124 10.85 10.54 -10.23
C ARG A 124 11.80 11.70 -10.50
N GLY A 125 12.99 11.43 -11.06
CA GLY A 125 14.01 12.45 -11.28
C GLY A 125 14.73 12.91 -10.01
N LEU A 126 14.75 12.06 -8.97
CA LEU A 126 15.40 12.32 -7.68
C LEU A 126 16.91 12.00 -7.66
N GLY A 127 17.46 11.50 -8.78
CA GLY A 127 18.86 11.07 -8.88
C GLY A 127 19.21 10.01 -7.83
N ASP A 128 20.41 10.12 -7.24
CA ASP A 128 20.92 9.19 -6.22
C ASP A 128 19.98 9.00 -5.01
N ILE A 129 19.10 9.97 -4.70
CA ILE A 129 18.12 9.84 -3.61
C ILE A 129 17.05 8.81 -3.99
N GLY A 130 16.54 8.89 -5.22
CA GLY A 130 15.54 7.95 -5.74
C GLY A 130 16.09 6.52 -5.81
N ASP A 131 17.35 6.36 -6.20
CA ASP A 131 18.03 5.06 -6.22
C ASP A 131 18.16 4.47 -4.81
N LYS A 132 18.57 5.28 -3.82
CA LYS A 132 18.71 4.82 -2.42
C LYS A 132 17.37 4.46 -1.78
N LEU A 133 16.33 5.26 -2.00
CA LEU A 133 14.97 4.93 -1.56
C LEU A 133 14.47 3.66 -2.24
N SER A 134 14.79 3.47 -3.53
CA SER A 134 14.45 2.24 -4.24
C SER A 134 15.14 1.02 -3.66
N ASP A 135 16.42 1.14 -3.33
CA ASP A 135 17.20 0.09 -2.69
C ASP A 135 16.67 -0.26 -1.28
N ALA A 136 16.16 0.73 -0.54
CA ALA A 136 15.53 0.51 0.76
C ALA A 136 14.23 -0.31 0.70
N CYS A 137 13.59 -0.39 -0.47
CA CYS A 137 12.36 -1.17 -0.69
C CYS A 137 12.62 -2.63 -1.09
N ARG A 138 13.89 -3.04 -1.23
CA ARG A 138 14.21 -4.39 -1.74
C ARG A 138 13.75 -5.47 -0.77
N TYR A 139 13.17 -6.53 -1.32
CA TYR A 139 12.73 -7.74 -0.59
C TYR A 139 11.63 -7.48 0.44
N SER A 140 10.81 -6.44 0.25
CA SER A 140 9.72 -6.08 1.15
C SER A 140 8.35 -6.09 0.46
N SER A 141 8.15 -6.86 -0.61
CA SER A 141 6.84 -6.97 -1.26
C SER A 141 5.77 -7.47 -0.29
N VAL A 142 4.53 -7.02 -0.49
CA VAL A 142 3.36 -7.45 0.27
C VAL A 142 2.21 -7.69 -0.68
N ASP A 143 1.42 -8.72 -0.38
CA ASP A 143 0.27 -9.09 -1.20
C ASP A 143 -1.03 -8.72 -0.48
N LEU A 144 -2.07 -8.36 -1.25
CA LEU A 144 -3.41 -8.20 -0.74
C LEU A 144 -4.27 -9.44 -0.98
N PHE A 145 -5.20 -9.67 -0.06
CA PHE A 145 -6.24 -10.67 -0.25
C PHE A 145 -7.54 -10.26 0.42
N TYR A 146 -8.65 -10.70 -0.17
CA TYR A 146 -9.99 -10.47 0.36
C TYR A 146 -10.54 -11.73 1.04
N THR A 147 -10.99 -11.58 2.28
CA THR A 147 -11.45 -12.67 3.12
C THR A 147 -12.94 -12.99 2.94
N GLU A 148 -13.35 -14.20 3.32
CA GLU A 148 -14.78 -14.59 3.40
C GLU A 148 -15.57 -13.73 4.41
N ALA A 149 -14.87 -13.03 5.31
CA ALA A 149 -15.47 -12.10 6.27
C ALA A 149 -15.74 -10.70 5.68
N GLY A 150 -15.45 -10.48 4.40
CA GLY A 150 -15.62 -9.21 3.74
C GLY A 150 -14.58 -8.17 4.12
N LYS A 151 -13.34 -8.59 4.36
CA LYS A 151 -12.23 -7.72 4.76
C LYS A 151 -11.00 -7.92 3.91
N VAL A 152 -10.33 -6.81 3.61
CA VAL A 152 -9.03 -6.73 2.94
C VAL A 152 -7.93 -6.89 3.99
N CYS A 153 -7.00 -7.79 3.71
CA CYS A 153 -5.86 -8.09 4.55
C CYS A 153 -4.55 -8.03 3.73
N ILE A 154 -3.43 -7.88 4.43
CA ILE A 154 -2.08 -7.89 3.85
C ILE A 154 -1.32 -9.17 4.28
N ALA A 155 -0.43 -9.68 3.43
CA ALA A 155 0.43 -10.85 3.69
C ALA A 155 1.88 -10.62 3.22
#